data_AF-A0A952MYV3-F1
#
_entry.id   AF-A0A952MYV3-F1
#
_cell.length_a   1.000
_cell.length_b   1.000
_cell.length_c   1.000
_cell.angle_alpha   90.00
_cell.angle_beta   90.00
_cell.angle_gamma   90.00
#
_symmetry.space_group_name_H-M   'P 1'
#
loop_
_entity.id
_entity.type
_entity.pdbx_description
1 polymer ?
#
loop_
_entity_poly.entity_id
_entity_poly.type
_entity_poly.pdbx_seq_one_letter_code
_entity_poly.pdbx_strand_id
1 'polypeptide(L)'
;MEKRWVDKIYTFLVDAEGQPVSKKFDLDKNVKVVHGIVMSSDKPNLLFYRGSQRIELSGEELYPEDFESKMFMSGLAVPPDQKYKSLGNGVVAGNGELKIQFKDTHNPNAAFSAYKVIIGLLCEMK
;
A
#
# COMPACT_ATOMS: atom_id res chain seq x y z
N MET A 1 -12.30 -6.02 25.68
CA MET A 1 -10.90 -6.33 25.33
C MET A 1 -10.32 -5.11 24.63
N GLU A 2 -9.11 -4.73 25.01
CA GLU A 2 -8.40 -3.58 24.43
C GLU A 2 -8.00 -3.89 22.98
N LYS A 3 -8.21 -2.93 22.07
CA LYS A 3 -7.81 -3.10 20.68
C LYS A 3 -6.30 -3.04 20.58
N ARG A 4 -5.66 -4.11 20.13
CA ARG A 4 -4.23 -4.13 19.83
C ARG A 4 -4.00 -3.72 18.38
N TRP A 5 -3.27 -2.62 18.19
CA TRP A 5 -2.91 -2.07 16.89
C TRP A 5 -1.51 -2.49 16.50
N VAL A 6 -1.32 -2.95 15.27
CA VAL A 6 -0.01 -3.37 14.75
C VAL A 6 0.12 -2.94 13.29
N ASP A 7 1.29 -2.38 12.95
CA ASP A 7 1.66 -2.08 11.58
C ASP A 7 2.20 -3.35 10.90
N LYS A 8 1.60 -3.72 9.75
CA LYS A 8 2.09 -4.79 8.89
C LYS A 8 2.70 -4.19 7.63
N ILE A 9 3.95 -4.51 7.35
CA ILE A 9 4.72 -3.94 6.24
C ILE A 9 5.00 -5.00 5.18
N TYR A 10 4.71 -4.67 3.93
CA TYR A 10 5.00 -5.48 2.76
C TYR A 10 5.83 -4.67 1.78
N THR A 11 6.68 -5.35 1.00
CA THR A 11 7.53 -4.67 0.01
C THR A 11 7.63 -5.47 -1.27
N PHE A 12 7.87 -4.77 -2.38
CA PHE A 12 8.23 -5.39 -3.65
C PHE A 12 9.13 -4.47 -4.47
N LEU A 13 9.93 -5.07 -5.36
CA LEU A 13 10.80 -4.37 -6.28
C LEU A 13 10.06 -4.04 -7.58
N VAL A 14 10.28 -2.83 -8.08
CA VAL A 14 10.02 -2.43 -9.46
C VAL A 14 11.36 -2.37 -10.16
N ASP A 15 11.62 -3.33 -11.04
CA ASP A 15 12.93 -3.59 -11.66
C ASP A 15 13.04 -3.01 -13.08
N ALA A 16 11.92 -2.87 -13.78
CA ALA A 16 11.83 -2.29 -15.11
C ALA A 16 10.70 -1.25 -15.22
N GLU A 17 10.93 -0.23 -16.05
CA GLU A 17 9.95 0.80 -16.40
C GLU A 17 8.80 0.21 -17.22
N GLY A 18 7.56 0.64 -16.94
CA GLY A 18 6.38 0.26 -17.73
C GLY A 18 5.91 -1.19 -17.56
N GLN A 19 6.66 -2.05 -16.85
CA GLN A 19 6.26 -3.43 -16.61
C GLN A 19 5.28 -3.51 -15.43
N PRO A 20 4.12 -4.19 -15.59
CA PRO A 20 3.18 -4.39 -14.50
C PRO A 20 3.77 -5.35 -13.47
N VAL A 21 3.62 -5.00 -12.19
CA VAL A 21 4.06 -5.83 -11.06
C VAL A 21 2.84 -6.33 -10.31
N SER A 22 2.62 -7.64 -10.28
CA SER A 22 1.57 -8.26 -9.47
C SER A 22 2.16 -8.98 -8.26
N LYS A 23 1.64 -8.67 -7.08
CA LYS A 23 2.05 -9.28 -5.81
C LYS A 23 0.84 -9.70 -4.99
N LYS A 24 1.03 -10.79 -4.26
CA LYS A 24 0.10 -11.33 -3.29
C LYS A 24 0.85 -11.52 -1.98
N PHE A 25 0.24 -11.10 -0.88
CA PHE A 25 0.76 -11.23 0.47
C PHE A 25 -0.31 -11.81 1.37
N ASP A 26 0.11 -12.67 2.31
CA ASP A 26 -0.78 -13.21 3.33
C ASP A 26 -0.64 -12.39 4.61
N LEU A 27 -1.77 -11.89 5.11
CA LEU A 27 -1.86 -11.24 6.41
C LEU A 27 -1.63 -12.27 7.52
N ASP A 28 -1.08 -11.79 8.64
CA ASP A 28 -1.02 -12.56 9.87
C ASP A 28 -2.43 -13.04 10.25
N LYS A 29 -2.56 -14.33 10.57
CA LYS A 29 -3.84 -14.99 10.91
C LYS A 29 -4.60 -14.35 12.08
N ASN A 30 -3.90 -13.55 12.90
CA ASN A 30 -4.47 -12.82 14.03
C ASN A 30 -4.98 -11.43 13.63
N VAL A 31 -4.77 -10.96 12.40
CA VAL A 31 -5.38 -9.72 11.92
C VAL A 31 -6.88 -9.94 11.81
N LYS A 32 -7.64 -9.02 12.39
CA LYS A 32 -9.10 -9.02 12.38
C LYS A 32 -9.64 -8.02 11.37
N VAL A 33 -9.11 -6.80 11.40
CA VAL A 33 -9.56 -5.67 10.57
C VAL A 33 -8.34 -4.86 10.11
N VAL A 34 -8.35 -4.40 8.86
CA VAL A 34 -7.40 -3.40 8.33
C VAL A 34 -8.10 -2.05 8.34
N HIS A 35 -7.51 -1.06 9.02
CA HIS A 35 -8.12 0.26 9.21
C HIS A 35 -7.52 1.36 8.35
N GLY A 36 -6.31 1.14 7.81
CA GLY A 36 -5.69 2.12 6.96
C GLY A 36 -4.54 1.56 6.14
N ILE A 37 -4.21 2.29 5.07
CA ILE A 37 -3.14 1.97 4.13
C ILE A 37 -2.21 3.17 4.00
N VAL A 38 -0.90 2.92 3.98
CA VAL A 38 0.12 3.91 3.62
C VAL A 38 1.06 3.30 2.58
N MET A 39 1.53 4.11 1.64
CA MET A 39 2.56 3.70 0.70
C MET A 39 3.79 4.60 0.82
N SER A 40 4.97 3.99 0.65
CA SER A 40 6.27 4.65 0.66
C SER A 40 7.24 3.93 -0.26
N SER A 41 8.45 4.46 -0.40
CA SER A 41 9.48 3.91 -1.26
C SER A 41 10.86 4.32 -0.77
N ASP A 42 11.88 3.53 -1.10
CA ASP A 42 13.28 3.95 -0.96
C ASP A 42 13.67 5.07 -1.96
N LYS A 43 12.85 5.27 -2.99
CA LYS A 43 12.87 6.44 -3.89
C LYS A 43 11.47 7.08 -3.94
N PRO A 44 11.10 7.89 -2.92
CA PRO A 44 9.77 8.49 -2.81
C PRO A 44 9.35 9.29 -4.04
N ASN A 45 10.31 9.97 -4.70
CA ASN A 45 10.06 10.73 -5.91
C ASN A 45 9.50 9.87 -7.06
N LEU A 46 10.01 8.64 -7.22
CA LEU A 46 9.53 7.74 -8.27
C LEU A 46 8.12 7.25 -7.95
N LEU A 47 7.86 6.85 -6.71
CA LEU A 47 6.51 6.45 -6.29
C LEU A 47 5.49 7.57 -6.50
N PHE A 48 5.86 8.81 -6.14
CA PHE A 48 4.99 9.97 -6.24
C PHE A 48 4.59 10.30 -7.69
N TYR A 49 5.55 10.26 -8.62
CA TYR A 49 5.33 10.69 -10.00
C TYR A 49 4.91 9.56 -10.96
N ARG A 50 5.19 8.30 -10.62
CA ARG A 50 5.13 7.17 -11.57
C ARG A 50 4.18 6.05 -11.15
N GLY A 51 3.90 5.92 -9.85
CA GLY A 51 3.17 4.78 -9.32
C GLY A 51 1.65 4.90 -9.39
N SER A 52 1.00 3.87 -9.89
CA SER A 52 -0.43 3.61 -9.69
C SER A 52 -0.66 2.13 -9.36
N GLN A 53 -1.78 1.82 -8.71
CA GLN A 53 -2.09 0.44 -8.36
C GLN A 53 -3.58 0.16 -8.15
N ARG A 54 -3.97 -1.09 -8.37
CA ARG A 54 -5.16 -1.72 -7.81
C ARG A 54 -4.82 -2.42 -6.50
N ILE A 55 -5.70 -2.32 -5.51
CA ILE A 55 -5.55 -3.01 -4.22
C ILE A 55 -6.82 -3.81 -3.92
N GLU A 56 -6.64 -5.10 -3.65
CA GLU A 56 -7.69 -6.03 -3.23
C GLU A 56 -7.33 -6.62 -1.85
N LEU A 57 -8.31 -6.81 -0.98
CA LEU A 57 -8.18 -7.53 0.28
C LEU A 57 -9.28 -8.59 0.37
N SER A 58 -8.90 -9.86 0.53
CA SER A 58 -9.85 -10.99 0.55
C SER A 58 -10.81 -11.05 -0.64
N GLY A 59 -10.35 -10.64 -1.82
CA GLY A 59 -11.15 -10.58 -3.04
C GLY A 59 -12.09 -9.37 -3.14
N GLU A 60 -12.16 -8.52 -2.12
CA GLU A 60 -12.83 -7.23 -2.19
C GLU A 60 -11.87 -6.18 -2.77
N GLU A 61 -12.31 -5.46 -3.80
CA GLU A 61 -11.56 -4.32 -4.34
C GLU A 61 -11.67 -3.12 -3.39
N LEU A 62 -10.53 -2.69 -2.85
CA LEU A 62 -10.46 -1.50 -2.01
C LEU A 62 -10.20 -0.24 -2.84
N TYR A 63 -9.35 -0.37 -3.85
CA TYR A 63 -9.01 0.70 -4.77
C TYR A 63 -8.88 0.15 -6.19
N PRO A 64 -9.47 0.83 -7.18
CA PRO A 64 -9.52 0.36 -8.56
C PRO A 64 -8.16 0.45 -9.24
N GLU A 65 -8.07 -0.09 -10.45
CA GLU A 65 -6.93 0.11 -11.33
C GLU A 65 -6.61 1.60 -11.53
N ASP A 66 -5.32 1.88 -11.76
CA ASP A 66 -4.77 3.22 -11.95
C ASP A 66 -4.97 4.21 -10.79
N PHE A 67 -5.38 3.75 -9.59
CA PHE A 67 -5.40 4.63 -8.41
C PHE A 67 -3.98 5.06 -8.04
N GLU A 68 -3.73 6.37 -7.97
CA GLU A 68 -2.38 6.92 -7.86
C GLU A 68 -1.73 6.63 -6.49
N SER A 69 -0.47 6.16 -6.48
CA SER A 69 0.26 5.86 -5.23
C SER A 69 0.43 7.09 -4.35
N LYS A 70 0.57 8.29 -4.95
CA LYS A 70 0.74 9.55 -4.23
C LYS A 70 -0.43 9.86 -3.28
N MET A 71 -1.62 9.29 -3.53
CA MET A 71 -2.79 9.42 -2.66
C MET A 71 -2.69 8.63 -1.35
N PHE A 72 -1.72 7.72 -1.24
CA PHE A 72 -1.38 6.97 -0.02
C PHE A 72 -0.10 7.47 0.67
N MET A 73 0.57 8.47 0.08
CA MET A 73 1.80 9.02 0.65
C MET A 73 1.47 10.11 1.67
N SER A 74 2.18 10.11 2.79
CA SER A 74 2.08 11.15 3.80
C SER A 74 3.30 12.05 3.79
N GLY A 75 3.06 13.36 3.83
CA GLY A 75 4.11 14.38 3.91
C GLY A 75 4.81 14.39 5.27
N LEU A 76 5.96 15.07 5.33
CA LEU A 76 6.76 15.18 6.56
C LEU A 76 6.03 15.89 7.71
N ALA A 77 5.11 16.81 7.38
CA ALA A 77 4.33 17.56 8.36
C ALA A 77 3.18 16.76 8.99
N VAL A 78 2.87 15.57 8.47
CA VAL A 78 1.79 14.72 9.01
C VAL A 78 2.30 13.99 10.27
N PRO A 79 1.62 14.13 11.41
CA PRO A 79 1.96 13.40 12.64
C PRO A 79 2.06 11.89 12.40
N PRO A 80 3.00 11.17 13.04
CA PRO A 80 3.20 9.73 12.82
C PRO A 80 1.93 8.88 12.93
N ASP A 81 1.06 9.20 13.87
CA ASP A 81 -0.22 8.54 14.15
C ASP A 81 -1.32 8.84 13.12
N GLN A 82 -1.12 9.80 12.22
CA GLN A 82 -2.09 10.24 11.21
C GLN A 82 -1.64 9.93 9.78
N LYS A 83 -0.58 9.12 9.60
CA LYS A 83 0.03 8.87 8.28
C LYS A 83 -0.74 7.93 7.37
N TYR A 84 -1.71 7.18 7.91
CA TYR A 84 -2.47 6.19 7.14
C TYR A 84 -3.69 6.84 6.48
N LYS A 85 -3.92 6.51 5.20
CA LYS A 85 -5.21 6.76 4.57
C LYS A 85 -6.25 5.83 5.20
N SER A 86 -7.26 6.42 5.84
CA SER A 86 -8.31 5.67 6.53
C SER A 86 -9.21 4.87 5.57
N LEU A 87 -9.59 3.67 6.00
CA LEU A 87 -10.63 2.83 5.38
C LEU A 87 -11.99 2.96 6.12
N GLY A 88 -12.21 4.08 6.82
CA GLY A 88 -13.43 4.32 7.61
C GLY A 88 -13.52 3.39 8.82
N ASN A 89 -14.57 2.56 8.87
CA ASN A 89 -14.77 1.59 9.94
C ASN A 89 -13.82 0.36 9.85
N GLY A 90 -12.96 0.34 8.84
CA GLY A 90 -12.02 -0.74 8.55
C GLY A 90 -12.65 -1.86 7.72
N VAL A 91 -11.79 -2.68 7.13
CA VAL A 91 -12.14 -3.81 6.27
C VAL A 91 -11.77 -5.10 6.97
N VAL A 92 -12.71 -6.05 7.03
CA VAL A 92 -12.48 -7.35 7.67
C VAL A 92 -11.41 -8.11 6.89
N ALA A 93 -10.44 -8.67 7.61
CA ALA A 93 -9.29 -9.31 6.99
C ALA A 93 -9.62 -10.57 6.18
N GLY A 94 -10.80 -11.17 6.38
CA GLY A 94 -11.32 -12.30 5.61
C GLY A 94 -10.36 -13.49 5.55
N ASN A 95 -9.98 -13.90 4.34
CA ASN A 95 -8.98 -14.96 4.11
C ASN A 95 -7.53 -14.46 4.27
N GLY A 96 -7.33 -13.16 4.51
CA GLY A 96 -6.04 -12.53 4.75
C GLY A 96 -5.24 -12.24 3.48
N GLU A 97 -5.79 -12.43 2.28
CA GLU A 97 -5.06 -12.21 1.05
C GLU A 97 -5.06 -10.72 0.68
N LEU A 98 -3.89 -10.07 0.70
CA LEU A 98 -3.67 -8.75 0.12
C LEU A 98 -3.09 -8.92 -1.29
N LYS A 99 -3.80 -8.45 -2.31
CA LYS A 99 -3.35 -8.48 -3.70
C LYS A 99 -3.17 -7.07 -4.23
N ILE A 100 -2.04 -6.85 -4.88
CA ILE A 100 -1.63 -5.55 -5.43
C ILE A 100 -1.21 -5.75 -6.88
N GLN A 101 -1.78 -4.94 -7.76
CA GLN A 101 -1.37 -4.82 -9.16
C GLN A 101 -0.83 -3.41 -9.34
N PHE A 102 0.48 -3.28 -9.45
CA PHE A 102 1.19 -2.00 -9.53
C PHE A 102 1.67 -1.74 -10.95
N LYS A 103 1.65 -0.46 -11.34
CA LYS A 103 2.10 0.03 -12.63
C LYS A 103 3.03 1.21 -12.43
N ASP A 104 4.21 1.12 -13.03
CA ASP A 104 5.16 2.21 -13.15
C ASP A 104 4.94 2.90 -14.51
N THR A 105 4.58 4.18 -14.50
CA THR A 105 4.34 4.96 -15.71
C THR A 105 5.45 5.97 -15.93
N HIS A 106 5.97 6.06 -17.16
CA HIS A 106 6.98 7.04 -17.52
C HIS A 106 6.55 8.46 -17.15
N ASN A 107 7.45 9.20 -16.48
CA ASN A 107 7.24 10.60 -16.16
C ASN A 107 8.53 11.41 -16.40
N PRO A 108 8.50 12.49 -17.19
CA PRO A 108 9.69 13.28 -17.50
C PRO A 108 10.31 13.97 -16.28
N ASN A 109 9.54 14.16 -15.20
CA ASN A 109 10.04 14.77 -13.96
C ASN A 109 10.70 13.76 -13.01
N ALA A 110 10.69 12.46 -13.36
CA ALA A 110 11.18 11.38 -12.52
C ALA A 110 11.78 10.26 -13.39
N ALA A 111 13.06 10.39 -13.75
CA ALA A 111 13.78 9.38 -14.50
C ALA A 111 13.79 8.03 -13.77
N PHE A 112 13.48 6.96 -14.49
CA PHE A 112 13.40 5.63 -13.91
C PHE A 112 14.74 5.16 -13.35
N SER A 113 14.67 4.50 -12.21
CA SER A 113 15.71 3.58 -11.72
C SER A 113 15.04 2.59 -10.78
N ALA A 114 15.48 1.33 -10.75
CA ALA A 114 14.83 0.30 -9.94
C ALA A 114 14.61 0.75 -8.48
N TYR A 115 13.42 0.54 -7.94
CA TYR A 115 13.02 1.04 -6.63
C TYR A 115 12.10 0.07 -5.90
N LYS A 116 12.08 0.17 -4.58
CA LYS A 116 11.27 -0.67 -3.72
C LYS A 116 10.02 0.09 -3.29
N VAL A 117 8.86 -0.48 -3.58
CA VAL A 117 7.59 -0.03 -3.02
C VAL A 117 7.40 -0.67 -1.65
N ILE A 118 6.97 0.13 -0.69
CA ILE A 118 6.69 -0.25 0.70
C ILE A 118 5.21 0.05 0.97
N ILE A 119 4.49 -0.92 1.50
CA ILE A 119 3.07 -0.81 1.82
C ILE A 119 2.91 -1.13 3.29
N GLY A 120 2.36 -0.18 4.04
CA GLY A 120 1.99 -0.36 5.43
C GLY A 120 0.48 -0.51 5.56
N LEU A 121 0.06 -1.45 6.40
CA LEU A 121 -1.32 -1.61 6.84
C LEU A 121 -1.40 -1.36 8.34
N LEU A 122 -2.37 -0.55 8.76
CA LEU A 122 -2.73 -0.40 10.16
C LEU A 122 -3.76 -1.48 10.51
N CYS A 123 -3.36 -2.47 11.30
CA CYS A 123 -4.17 -3.64 11.60
C CYS A 123 -4.68 -3.66 13.05
N GLU A 124 -5.98 -3.96 13.22
CA GLU A 124 -6.57 -4.39 14.50
C GLU A 124 -6.39 -5.91 14.61
N MET A 125 -5.75 -6.36 15.69
CA MET A 125 -5.56 -7.78 15.99
C MET A 125 -6.76 -8.36 16.76
N LYS A 126 -6.97 -9.68 16.67
CA LYS A 126 -7.94 -10.44 17.46
C LYS A 126 -7.64 -10.38 18.95
#